data_AF-A0A3D3F2J9-F1
#
_entry.id   AF-A0A3D3F2J9-F1
#
_cell.length_a   1.000
_cell.length_b   1.000
_cell.length_c   1.000
_cell.angle_alpha   90.00
_cell.angle_beta   90.00
_cell.angle_gamma   90.00
#
_symmetry.space_group_name_H-M   'P 1'
#
loop_
_entity.id
_entity.type
_entity.pdbx_description
1 polymer ?
#
loop_
_entity_poly.entity_id
_entity_poly.type
_entity_poly.pdbx_seq_one_letter_code
_entity_poly.pdbx_strand_id
1 'polypeptide(L)'
;DDMEIQAYRTIALELLDKVSQESSLLNREMIAGLSNIKQSGRVADIIAGNIELQVSDRQRLLELVDLKQRFKYLNNCLAELIRQMRMENHIRNNIQLEMNEDQRRYYLREQIDAIRRELGETDEVSKEIQKWQDLIKKNKLPEYVQEVANDELERLSVMQPASSEYGVIRNYLDWIVNIPWTKYSKDRLDMKKIERVLTKDHYGLEKPKERILEYIAVKKLKG
;
A
#
# COMPACT_ATOMS: atom_id res chain seq x y z
N ASP A 1 31.67 -52.44 9.04
CA ASP A 1 30.67 -51.46 8.60
C ASP A 1 31.03 -50.93 7.23
N ASP A 2 30.05 -50.93 6.33
CA ASP A 2 30.21 -50.41 4.96
C ASP A 2 30.65 -48.94 4.98
N MET A 3 31.66 -48.61 4.15
CA MET A 3 32.19 -47.25 3.99
C MET A 3 31.08 -46.25 3.65
N GLU A 4 30.07 -46.69 2.90
CA GLU A 4 28.91 -45.88 2.53
C GLU A 4 28.04 -45.50 3.73
N ILE A 5 27.81 -46.41 4.69
CA ILE A 5 26.98 -46.13 5.87
C ILE A 5 27.65 -45.08 6.75
N GLN A 6 28.98 -45.14 6.87
CA GLN A 6 29.74 -44.12 7.59
C GLN A 6 29.64 -42.76 6.90
N ALA A 7 29.73 -42.70 5.57
CA ALA A 7 29.55 -41.45 4.83
C ALA A 7 28.14 -40.85 5.05
N TYR A 8 27.09 -41.67 4.95
CA TYR A 8 25.72 -41.22 5.22
C TYR A 8 25.51 -40.72 6.65
N ARG A 9 26.16 -41.37 7.62
CA ARG A 9 26.16 -40.94 9.03
C ARG A 9 26.82 -39.57 9.20
N THR A 10 27.97 -39.34 8.57
CA THR A 10 28.66 -38.04 8.65
C THR A 10 27.78 -36.92 8.09
N ILE A 11 27.13 -37.16 6.95
CA ILE A 11 26.18 -36.21 6.35
C ILE A 11 25.00 -35.93 7.29
N ALA A 12 24.46 -36.96 7.96
CA ALA A 12 23.37 -36.79 8.93
C ALA A 12 23.77 -35.87 10.10
N LEU A 13 25.00 -36.04 10.62
CA LEU A 13 25.54 -35.21 11.69
C LEU A 13 25.79 -33.76 11.23
N GLU A 14 26.28 -33.56 10.01
CA GLU A 14 26.44 -32.21 9.43
C GLU A 14 25.10 -31.50 9.23
N LEU A 15 24.07 -32.22 8.76
CA LEU A 15 22.73 -31.67 8.61
C LEU A 15 22.12 -31.34 9.98
N LEU A 16 22.33 -32.20 10.97
CA LEU A 16 21.89 -31.94 12.34
C LEU A 16 22.55 -30.69 12.95
N ASP A 17 23.85 -30.47 12.72
CA ASP A 17 24.52 -29.24 13.17
C ASP A 17 23.91 -28.01 12.50
N LYS A 18 23.60 -28.06 11.20
CA LYS A 18 22.88 -26.97 10.52
C LYS A 18 21.50 -26.72 11.13
N VAL A 19 20.74 -27.76 11.49
CA VAL A 19 19.45 -27.59 12.20
C VAL A 19 19.66 -26.90 13.54
N SER A 20 20.71 -27.23 14.30
CA SER A 20 21.02 -26.58 15.58
C SER A 20 21.46 -25.11 15.47
N GLN A 21 21.93 -24.68 14.30
CA GLN A 21 22.25 -23.27 14.05
C GLN A 21 20.99 -22.45 13.78
N GLU A 22 19.99 -23.03 13.13
CA GLU A 22 18.73 -22.37 12.79
C GLU A 22 17.68 -22.49 13.92
N SER A 23 17.83 -23.48 14.82
CA SER A 23 16.97 -23.74 15.98
C SER A 23 17.79 -23.78 17.26
N SER A 24 17.42 -22.93 18.22
CA SER A 24 17.96 -22.93 19.58
C SER A 24 17.49 -24.11 20.44
N LEU A 25 16.62 -24.97 19.92
CA LEU A 25 16.02 -26.09 20.67
C LEU A 25 16.96 -27.29 20.77
N LEU A 26 17.93 -27.42 19.86
CA LEU A 26 18.89 -28.54 19.87
C LEU A 26 20.17 -28.17 20.62
N ASN A 27 20.43 -28.87 21.71
CA ASN A 27 21.66 -28.68 22.48
C ASN A 27 22.87 -29.26 21.72
N ARG A 28 23.83 -28.40 21.34
CA ARG A 28 25.03 -28.77 20.57
C ARG A 28 25.87 -29.86 21.24
N GLU A 29 25.81 -29.96 22.56
CA GLU A 29 26.48 -31.02 23.32
C GLU A 29 26.00 -32.43 22.95
N MET A 30 24.74 -32.58 22.53
CA MET A 30 24.22 -33.86 22.05
C MET A 30 24.91 -34.30 20.74
N ILE A 31 25.21 -33.37 19.84
CA ILE A 31 25.85 -33.67 18.56
C ILE A 31 27.28 -34.22 18.78
N ALA A 32 28.02 -33.61 19.72
CA ALA A 32 29.34 -34.12 20.11
C ALA A 32 29.28 -35.54 20.71
N GLY A 33 28.24 -35.81 21.52
CA GLY A 33 27.99 -37.14 22.08
C GLY A 33 27.69 -38.21 21.02
N LEU A 34 26.95 -37.85 19.95
CA LEU A 34 26.59 -38.75 18.85
C LEU A 34 27.78 -39.21 18.01
N SER A 35 28.83 -38.40 17.90
CA SER A 35 30.06 -38.75 17.20
C SER A 35 30.81 -39.90 17.88
N ASN A 36 30.72 -40.00 19.21
CA ASN A 36 31.38 -41.04 20.01
C ASN A 36 30.66 -42.39 20.01
N ILE A 37 29.42 -42.46 19.53
CA ILE A 37 28.64 -43.70 19.46
C ILE A 37 29.13 -44.55 18.27
N LYS A 38 29.57 -45.79 18.55
CA LYS A 38 30.06 -46.71 17.51
C LYS A 38 28.94 -47.32 16.63
N GLN A 39 27.74 -47.51 17.18
CA GLN A 39 26.62 -48.10 16.45
C GLN A 39 25.86 -47.04 15.64
N SER A 40 26.00 -47.09 14.31
CA SER A 40 25.35 -46.17 13.39
C SER A 40 23.81 -46.20 13.49
N GLY A 41 23.20 -47.36 13.70
CA GLY A 41 21.74 -47.45 13.87
C GLY A 41 21.21 -46.64 15.05
N ARG A 42 21.92 -46.72 16.18
CA ARG A 42 21.58 -45.97 17.39
C ARG A 42 21.73 -44.46 17.19
N VAL A 43 22.68 -44.03 16.37
CA VAL A 43 22.81 -42.62 15.98
C VAL A 43 21.58 -42.18 15.19
N ALA A 44 21.12 -42.96 14.21
CA ALA A 44 19.90 -42.65 13.47
C ALA A 44 18.66 -42.55 14.39
N ASP A 45 18.52 -43.46 15.36
CA ASP A 45 17.42 -43.45 16.33
C ASP A 45 17.42 -42.17 17.18
N ILE A 46 18.59 -41.80 17.73
CA ILE A 46 18.72 -40.62 18.58
C ILE A 46 18.46 -39.35 17.76
N ILE A 47 18.96 -39.27 16.52
CA ILE A 47 18.70 -38.15 15.63
C ILE A 47 17.19 -38.03 15.38
N ALA A 48 16.52 -39.11 14.96
CA ALA A 48 15.09 -39.11 14.67
C ALA A 48 14.22 -38.79 15.91
N GLY A 49 14.68 -39.15 17.12
CA GLY A 49 13.98 -38.88 18.38
C GLY A 49 14.09 -37.43 18.86
N ASN A 50 15.15 -36.71 18.47
CA ASN A 50 15.38 -35.32 18.89
C ASN A 50 14.88 -34.30 17.87
N ILE A 51 14.38 -34.74 16.71
CA ILE A 51 13.86 -33.86 15.67
C ILE A 51 12.32 -33.96 15.63
N GLU A 52 11.67 -32.82 15.39
CA GLU A 52 10.26 -32.79 15.04
C GLU A 52 10.07 -33.31 13.62
N LEU A 53 9.58 -34.55 13.54
CA LEU A 53 9.21 -35.23 12.31
C LEU A 53 7.72 -35.58 12.39
N GLN A 54 7.07 -35.64 11.24
CA GLN A 54 5.70 -36.15 11.15
C GLN A 54 5.65 -37.60 11.64
N VAL A 55 4.52 -38.00 12.22
CA VAL A 55 4.33 -39.35 12.76
C VAL A 55 4.55 -40.41 11.68
N SER A 56 4.12 -40.13 10.44
CA SER A 56 4.35 -40.98 9.28
C SER A 56 5.83 -41.22 8.97
N ASP A 57 6.66 -40.18 9.10
CA ASP A 57 8.10 -40.27 8.84
C ASP A 57 8.83 -41.02 9.95
N ARG A 58 8.42 -40.80 11.21
CA ARG A 58 8.95 -41.56 12.35
C ARG A 58 8.67 -43.06 12.21
N GLN A 59 7.44 -43.41 11.84
CA GLN A 59 7.05 -44.79 11.60
C GLN A 59 7.87 -45.40 10.45
N ARG A 60 7.98 -44.70 9.32
CA ARG A 60 8.74 -45.17 8.17
C ARG A 60 10.23 -45.36 8.47
N LEU A 61 10.82 -44.47 9.28
CA LEU A 61 12.19 -44.63 9.76
C LEU A 61 12.38 -45.88 10.63
N LEU A 62 11.37 -46.28 11.41
CA LEU A 62 11.43 -47.51 12.23
C LEU A 62 11.25 -48.78 11.40
N GLU A 63 10.47 -48.72 10.31
CA GLU A 63 10.23 -49.85 9.41
C GLU A 63 11.45 -50.17 8.51
N LEU A 64 12.32 -49.20 8.27
CA LEU A 64 13.53 -49.38 7.46
C LEU A 64 14.62 -50.14 8.24
N VAL A 65 14.65 -51.46 8.05
CA VAL A 65 15.68 -52.35 8.63
C VAL A 65 17.06 -52.12 8.01
N ASP A 66 17.12 -51.77 6.72
CA ASP A 66 18.37 -51.44 6.03
C ASP A 66 18.88 -50.05 6.46
N LEU A 67 20.00 -50.05 7.17
CA LEU A 67 20.70 -48.85 7.65
C LEU A 67 20.98 -47.84 6.54
N LYS A 68 21.35 -48.29 5.33
CA LYS A 68 21.66 -47.38 4.22
C LYS A 68 20.42 -46.62 3.77
N GLN A 69 19.31 -47.33 3.57
CA GLN A 69 18.03 -46.72 3.19
C GLN A 69 17.49 -45.83 4.31
N ARG A 70 17.65 -46.26 5.57
CA ARG A 70 17.24 -45.52 6.75
C ARG A 70 17.95 -44.16 6.85
N PHE A 71 19.28 -44.13 6.74
CA PHE A 71 20.02 -42.88 6.76
C PHE A 71 19.73 -42.00 5.54
N LYS A 72 19.52 -42.59 4.35
CA LYS A 72 19.13 -41.84 3.17
C LYS A 72 17.79 -41.13 3.37
N TYR A 73 16.81 -41.82 3.96
CA TYR A 73 15.52 -41.22 4.30
C TYR A 73 15.67 -40.13 5.37
N LEU A 74 16.42 -40.42 6.44
CA LEU A 74 16.69 -39.47 7.52
C LEU A 74 17.33 -38.17 7.01
N ASN A 75 18.33 -38.28 6.13
CA ASN A 75 19.00 -37.13 5.54
C ASN A 75 18.06 -36.29 4.66
N ASN A 76 17.12 -36.92 3.96
CA ASN A 76 16.10 -36.20 3.20
C ASN A 76 15.16 -35.42 4.14
N CYS A 77 14.67 -36.05 5.20
CA CYS A 77 13.82 -35.39 6.20
C CYS A 77 14.54 -34.19 6.84
N LEU A 78 15.82 -34.37 7.22
CA LEU A 78 16.68 -33.31 7.74
C LEU A 78 16.84 -32.15 6.74
N ALA A 79 17.05 -32.45 5.46
CA ALA A 79 17.20 -31.43 4.43
C ALA A 79 15.91 -30.63 4.17
N GLU A 80 14.75 -31.28 4.21
CA GLU A 80 13.45 -30.60 4.11
C GLU A 80 13.19 -29.71 5.32
N LEU A 81 13.48 -30.19 6.53
CA LEU A 81 13.34 -29.40 7.74
C LEU A 81 14.18 -28.12 7.69
N ILE A 82 15.46 -28.21 7.29
CA ILE A 82 16.33 -27.03 7.12
C ILE A 82 15.73 -26.04 6.12
N ARG A 83 15.15 -26.54 5.02
CA ARG A 83 14.54 -25.70 3.98
C ARG A 83 13.34 -24.95 4.52
N GLN A 84 12.48 -25.62 5.29
CA GLN A 84 11.32 -25.00 5.92
C GLN A 84 11.73 -23.90 6.91
N MET A 85 12.67 -24.21 7.81
CA MET A 85 13.15 -23.26 8.81
C MET A 85 13.74 -22.00 8.19
N ARG A 86 14.54 -22.14 7.12
CA ARG A 86 15.10 -20.99 6.39
C ARG A 86 14.01 -20.11 5.76
N MET A 87 12.97 -20.72 5.23
CA MET A 87 11.82 -19.98 4.69
C MET A 87 11.10 -19.20 5.80
N GLU A 88 10.84 -19.85 6.93
CA GLU A 88 10.21 -19.20 8.09
C GLU A 88 11.04 -18.03 8.63
N ASN A 89 12.36 -18.19 8.74
CA ASN A 89 13.28 -17.12 9.14
C ASN A 89 13.29 -15.96 8.13
N HIS A 90 13.29 -16.25 6.83
CA HIS A 90 13.22 -15.24 5.79
C HIS A 90 11.90 -14.45 5.86
N ILE A 91 10.77 -15.13 6.04
CA ILE A 91 9.45 -14.48 6.19
C ILE A 91 9.44 -13.59 7.43
N ARG A 92 9.95 -14.09 8.58
CA ARG A 92 10.02 -13.31 9.82
C ARG A 92 10.86 -12.05 9.68
N ASN A 93 12.01 -12.14 9.00
CA ASN A 93 12.88 -11.00 8.76
C ASN A 93 12.21 -9.94 7.87
N ASN A 94 11.49 -10.36 6.82
CA ASN A 94 10.76 -9.43 5.95
C ASN A 94 9.66 -8.68 6.72
N ILE A 95 8.88 -9.38 7.54
CA ILE A 95 7.84 -8.75 8.38
C ILE A 95 8.46 -7.74 9.36
N GLN A 96 9.60 -8.07 9.97
CA GLN A 96 10.30 -7.14 10.87
C GLN A 96 10.85 -5.90 10.13
N LEU A 97 11.36 -6.05 8.91
CA LEU A 97 11.82 -4.93 8.09
C LEU A 97 10.66 -4.00 7.72
N GLU A 98 9.51 -4.55 7.30
CA GLU A 98 8.32 -3.75 7.01
C GLU A 98 7.81 -2.99 8.24
N MET A 99 7.76 -3.66 9.40
CA MET A 99 7.31 -3.04 10.65
C MET A 99 8.25 -1.90 11.11
N ASN A 100 9.57 -2.04 10.92
CA ASN A 100 10.54 -0.99 11.23
C ASN A 100 10.42 0.21 10.29
N GLU A 101 10.17 -0.02 9.00
CA GLU A 101 9.95 1.06 8.03
C GLU A 101 8.69 1.87 8.36
N ASP A 102 7.60 1.21 8.78
CA ASP A 102 6.38 1.90 9.23
C ASP A 102 6.59 2.73 10.49
N GLN A 103 7.30 2.18 11.49
CA GLN A 103 7.65 2.94 12.70
C GLN A 103 8.54 4.14 12.38
N ARG A 104 9.51 3.96 11.47
CA ARG A 104 10.39 5.05 11.00
C ARG A 104 9.59 6.13 10.28
N ARG A 105 8.64 5.76 9.41
CA ARG A 105 7.74 6.71 8.73
C ARG A 105 6.89 7.49 9.73
N TYR A 106 6.33 6.81 10.74
CA TYR A 106 5.54 7.45 11.79
C TYR A 106 6.37 8.50 12.55
N TYR A 107 7.57 8.14 12.98
CA TYR A 107 8.46 9.04 13.72
C TYR A 107 8.88 10.26 12.89
N LEU A 108 9.19 10.08 11.60
CA LEU A 108 9.53 11.18 10.71
C LEU A 108 8.35 12.16 10.51
N ARG A 109 7.12 11.67 10.45
CA ARG A 109 5.92 12.53 10.39
C ARG A 109 5.79 13.37 11.65
N GLU A 110 5.95 12.75 12.81
CA GLU A 110 5.87 13.46 14.10
C GLU A 110 6.96 14.56 14.21
N GLN A 111 8.16 14.29 13.70
CA GLN A 111 9.22 15.30 13.62
C GLN A 111 8.87 16.45 12.67
N ILE A 112 8.30 16.17 11.50
CA ILE A 112 7.84 17.22 10.58
C ILE A 112 6.76 18.09 11.24
N ASP A 113 5.82 17.47 11.97
CA ASP A 113 4.76 18.20 12.68
C ASP A 113 5.31 19.06 13.83
N ALA A 114 6.35 18.59 14.51
CA ALA A 114 7.05 19.38 15.53
C ALA A 114 7.81 20.57 14.91
N ILE A 115 8.54 20.36 13.81
CA ILE A 115 9.26 21.40 13.08
C ILE A 115 8.30 22.49 12.59
N ARG A 116 7.13 22.12 12.03
CA ARG A 116 6.10 23.07 11.58
C ARG A 116 5.57 23.96 12.71
N ARG A 117 5.39 23.39 13.91
CA ARG A 117 4.99 24.14 15.11
C ARG A 117 6.07 25.10 15.57
N GLU A 118 7.34 24.68 15.56
CA GLU A 118 8.47 25.55 15.95
C GLU A 118 8.73 26.69 14.96
N LEU A 119 8.50 26.47 13.65
CA LEU A 119 8.68 27.48 12.61
C LEU A 119 7.56 28.54 12.57
N GLY A 120 6.45 28.35 13.28
CA GLY A 120 5.31 29.27 13.26
C GLY A 120 4.50 29.27 11.93
N GLU A 121 4.87 28.44 10.95
CA GLU A 121 4.17 28.28 9.66
C GLU A 121 2.73 27.79 9.82
N THR A 122 2.42 27.11 10.93
CA THR A 122 1.07 26.65 11.25
C THR A 122 0.05 27.78 11.23
N ASP A 123 0.42 28.99 11.64
CA ASP A 123 -0.55 30.09 11.81
C ASP A 123 -0.95 30.74 10.48
N GLU A 124 -0.03 30.88 9.53
CA GLU A 124 -0.32 31.47 8.21
C GLU A 124 -1.01 30.47 7.28
N VAL A 125 -0.52 29.22 7.24
CA VAL A 125 -1.11 28.17 6.42
C VAL A 125 -2.50 27.81 6.92
N SER A 126 -2.72 27.74 8.24
CA SER A 126 -4.06 27.49 8.80
C SER A 126 -5.05 28.61 8.49
N LYS A 127 -4.60 29.88 8.51
CA LYS A 127 -5.44 31.02 8.11
C LYS A 127 -5.81 30.96 6.62
N GLU A 128 -4.87 30.59 5.76
CA GLU A 128 -5.16 30.42 4.33
C GLU A 128 -6.14 29.28 4.07
N ILE A 129 -5.96 28.12 4.71
CA ILE A 129 -6.87 26.98 4.62
C ILE A 129 -8.27 27.37 5.10
N GLN A 130 -8.39 28.03 6.25
CA GLN A 130 -9.69 28.48 6.77
C GLN A 130 -10.39 29.43 5.80
N LYS A 131 -9.66 30.38 5.20
CA LYS A 131 -10.20 31.29 4.20
C LYS A 131 -10.78 30.53 2.99
N TRP A 132 -10.05 29.53 2.48
CA TRP A 132 -10.54 28.71 1.37
C TRP A 132 -11.75 27.87 1.76
N GLN A 133 -11.75 27.29 2.96
CA GLN A 133 -12.87 26.52 3.48
C GLN A 133 -14.15 27.36 3.59
N ASP A 134 -14.04 28.61 4.04
CA ASP A 134 -15.16 29.55 4.11
C ASP A 134 -15.68 29.94 2.71
N LEU A 135 -14.79 30.13 1.74
CA LEU A 135 -15.15 30.44 0.36
C LEU A 135 -15.91 29.28 -0.31
N ILE A 136 -15.43 28.05 -0.12
CA ILE A 136 -16.07 26.82 -0.62
C ILE A 136 -17.48 26.69 -0.03
N LYS A 137 -17.63 26.87 1.29
CA LYS A 137 -18.94 26.82 1.97
C LYS A 137 -19.89 27.92 1.49
N LYS A 138 -19.37 29.13 1.25
CA LYS A 138 -20.18 30.30 0.85
C LYS A 138 -20.76 30.17 -0.57
N ASN A 139 -20.02 29.58 -1.50
CA ASN A 139 -20.40 29.56 -2.91
C ASN A 139 -21.43 28.48 -3.29
N LYS A 140 -21.85 27.64 -2.34
CA LYS A 140 -22.88 26.59 -2.55
C LYS A 140 -22.56 25.77 -3.81
N LEU A 141 -21.36 25.21 -3.84
CA LEU A 141 -20.91 24.37 -4.94
C LEU A 141 -21.81 23.13 -5.05
N PRO A 142 -22.02 22.59 -6.27
CA PRO A 142 -22.59 21.25 -6.42
C PRO A 142 -21.77 20.21 -5.68
N GLU A 143 -22.42 19.16 -5.18
CA GLU A 143 -21.80 18.14 -4.31
C GLU A 143 -20.53 17.53 -4.91
N TYR A 144 -20.56 17.14 -6.17
CA TYR A 144 -19.41 16.58 -6.88
C TYR A 144 -18.23 17.55 -7.02
N VAL A 145 -18.49 18.87 -7.08
CA VAL A 145 -17.43 19.90 -7.14
C VAL A 145 -16.89 20.17 -5.74
N GLN A 146 -17.77 20.14 -4.74
CA GLN A 146 -17.40 20.37 -3.36
C GLN A 146 -16.48 19.27 -2.82
N GLU A 147 -16.72 18.01 -3.17
CA GLU A 147 -15.86 16.89 -2.85
C GLU A 147 -14.43 17.10 -3.40
N VAL A 148 -14.31 17.37 -4.69
CA VAL A 148 -13.02 17.65 -5.34
C VAL A 148 -12.32 18.86 -4.73
N ALA A 149 -13.06 19.93 -4.41
CA ALA A 149 -12.49 21.12 -3.79
C ALA A 149 -11.97 20.85 -2.36
N ASN A 150 -12.62 19.96 -1.61
CA ASN A 150 -12.17 19.57 -0.27
C ASN A 150 -10.92 18.69 -0.33
N ASP A 151 -10.84 17.75 -1.27
CA ASP A 151 -9.66 16.89 -1.46
C ASP A 151 -8.42 17.72 -1.82
N GLU A 152 -8.58 18.68 -2.74
CA GLU A 152 -7.49 19.59 -3.11
C GLU A 152 -7.12 20.56 -1.97
N LEU A 153 -8.08 20.96 -1.14
CA LEU A 153 -7.82 21.76 0.07
C LEU A 153 -7.03 20.94 1.12
N GLU A 154 -7.35 19.67 1.31
CA GLU A 154 -6.60 18.78 2.19
C GLU A 154 -5.16 18.60 1.70
N ARG A 155 -4.97 18.41 0.39
CA ARG A 155 -3.62 18.39 -0.23
C ARG A 155 -2.86 19.69 0.02
N LEU A 156 -3.50 20.84 -0.17
CA LEU A 156 -2.89 22.15 0.10
C LEU A 156 -2.44 22.28 1.56
N SER A 157 -3.17 21.67 2.51
CA SER A 157 -2.85 21.75 3.94
C SER A 157 -1.59 21.02 4.36
N VAL A 158 -1.22 19.98 3.60
CA VAL A 158 -0.05 19.16 3.88
C VAL A 158 1.17 19.66 3.09
N MET A 159 0.97 20.37 1.97
CA MET A 159 2.07 20.87 1.14
C MET A 159 2.82 22.05 1.78
N GLN A 160 4.12 22.13 1.51
CA GLN A 160 4.93 23.29 1.88
C GLN A 160 4.62 24.47 0.96
N PRO A 161 4.44 25.70 1.48
CA PRO A 161 4.17 26.89 0.66
C PRO A 161 5.24 27.21 -0.39
N ALA A 162 6.49 26.79 -0.15
CA ALA A 162 7.60 26.95 -1.09
C ALA A 162 7.55 25.97 -2.29
N SER A 163 6.65 24.97 -2.26
CA SER A 163 6.51 23.99 -3.34
C SER A 163 5.92 24.64 -4.60
N SER A 164 6.46 24.28 -5.77
CA SER A 164 5.92 24.68 -7.07
C SER A 164 4.48 24.20 -7.29
N GLU A 165 4.06 23.12 -6.62
CA GLU A 165 2.70 22.57 -6.71
C GLU A 165 1.68 23.37 -5.89
N TYR A 166 2.13 24.06 -4.82
CA TYR A 166 1.26 24.84 -3.94
C TYR A 166 0.51 25.94 -4.69
N GLY A 167 1.21 26.66 -5.57
CA GLY A 167 0.61 27.69 -6.42
C GLY A 167 -0.39 27.13 -7.43
N VAL A 168 -0.18 25.92 -7.93
CA VAL A 168 -1.08 25.27 -8.88
C VAL A 168 -2.42 24.93 -8.22
N ILE A 169 -2.37 24.29 -7.05
CA ILE A 169 -3.58 23.93 -6.29
C ILE A 169 -4.34 25.18 -5.86
N ARG A 170 -3.64 26.22 -5.38
CA ARG A 170 -4.27 27.49 -5.02
C ARG A 170 -5.00 28.14 -6.19
N ASN A 171 -4.39 28.16 -7.38
CA ASN A 171 -5.02 28.71 -8.58
C ASN A 171 -6.23 27.87 -9.00
N TYR A 172 -6.15 26.55 -8.87
CA TYR A 172 -7.26 25.65 -9.17
C TYR A 172 -8.46 25.89 -8.24
N LEU A 173 -8.21 26.00 -6.93
CA LEU A 173 -9.25 26.35 -5.95
C LEU A 173 -9.86 27.73 -6.23
N ASP A 174 -9.04 28.72 -6.60
CA ASP A 174 -9.53 30.05 -6.99
C ASP A 174 -10.50 29.97 -8.18
N TRP A 175 -10.17 29.18 -9.20
CA TRP A 175 -11.02 28.98 -10.37
C TRP A 175 -12.36 28.33 -9.99
N ILE A 176 -12.33 27.24 -9.23
CA ILE A 176 -13.55 26.54 -8.80
C ILE A 176 -14.48 27.48 -8.04
N VAL A 177 -13.93 28.26 -7.12
CA VAL A 177 -14.68 29.18 -6.25
C VAL A 177 -15.25 30.36 -7.04
N ASN A 178 -14.53 30.88 -8.02
CA ASN A 178 -14.98 32.05 -8.79
C ASN A 178 -15.98 31.72 -9.90
N ILE A 179 -16.14 30.45 -10.28
CA ILE A 179 -17.13 30.03 -11.28
C ILE A 179 -18.56 30.15 -10.69
N PRO A 180 -19.50 30.78 -11.41
CA PRO A 180 -20.88 30.97 -10.93
C PRO A 180 -21.73 29.70 -11.11
N TRP A 181 -21.46 28.65 -10.33
CA TRP A 181 -22.15 27.35 -10.43
C TRP A 181 -23.67 27.40 -10.25
N THR A 182 -24.13 28.27 -9.35
CA THR A 182 -25.55 28.37 -8.97
C THR A 182 -26.19 29.71 -9.36
N LYS A 183 -25.41 30.63 -9.91
CA LYS A 183 -25.87 31.98 -10.27
C LYS A 183 -26.17 32.04 -11.76
N TYR A 184 -27.45 32.15 -12.09
CA TYR A 184 -27.93 32.30 -13.45
C TYR A 184 -28.63 33.66 -13.61
N SER A 185 -28.50 34.27 -14.78
CA SER A 185 -29.34 35.42 -15.15
C SER A 185 -30.75 34.93 -15.48
N LYS A 186 -31.74 35.79 -15.28
CA LYS A 186 -33.11 35.52 -15.75
C LYS A 186 -33.19 35.82 -17.24
N ASP A 187 -33.49 34.80 -18.05
CA ASP A 187 -33.76 34.96 -19.48
C ASP A 187 -34.98 35.88 -19.69
N ARG A 188 -34.87 36.84 -20.63
CA ARG A 188 -35.93 37.79 -20.98
C ARG A 188 -36.38 37.57 -22.43
N LEU A 189 -37.34 36.67 -22.63
CA LEU A 189 -37.80 36.21 -23.95
C LEU A 189 -39.06 36.94 -24.44
N ASP A 190 -39.03 38.28 -24.43
CA ASP A 190 -40.10 39.11 -25.02
C ASP A 190 -39.82 39.35 -26.51
N MET A 191 -40.57 38.64 -27.37
CA MET A 191 -40.41 38.67 -28.82
C MET A 191 -40.54 40.07 -29.40
N LYS A 192 -41.50 40.88 -28.90
CA LYS A 192 -41.71 42.24 -29.40
C LYS A 192 -40.52 43.14 -29.07
N LYS A 193 -39.93 42.95 -27.89
CA LYS A 193 -38.75 43.70 -27.47
C LYS A 193 -37.51 43.27 -28.26
N ILE A 194 -37.34 41.98 -28.50
CA ILE A 194 -36.22 41.42 -29.27
C ILE A 194 -36.25 41.93 -30.70
N GLU A 195 -37.41 41.87 -31.38
CA GLU A 195 -37.58 42.36 -32.74
C GLU A 195 -37.25 43.85 -32.87
N ARG A 196 -37.71 44.67 -31.91
CA ARG A 196 -37.39 46.10 -31.85
C ARG A 196 -35.89 46.35 -31.70
N VAL A 197 -35.20 45.62 -30.83
CA VAL A 197 -33.75 45.75 -30.63
C VAL A 197 -32.99 45.33 -31.88
N LEU A 198 -33.34 44.19 -32.48
CA LEU A 198 -32.72 43.71 -33.72
C LEU A 198 -32.89 44.70 -34.87
N THR A 199 -34.06 45.33 -34.98
CA THR A 199 -34.34 46.32 -36.04
C THR A 199 -33.64 47.66 -35.78
N LYS A 200 -33.50 48.05 -34.51
CA LYS A 200 -32.80 49.28 -34.12
C LYS A 200 -31.28 49.18 -34.33
N ASP A 201 -30.68 48.08 -33.91
CA ASP A 201 -29.23 47.93 -33.89
C ASP A 201 -28.65 47.52 -35.25
N HIS A 202 -29.49 46.97 -36.15
CA HIS A 202 -29.06 46.50 -37.46
C HIS A 202 -30.07 46.89 -38.55
N TYR A 203 -29.60 47.51 -39.63
CA TYR A 203 -30.43 47.83 -40.80
C TYR A 203 -30.52 46.64 -41.77
N GLY A 204 -31.70 46.39 -42.36
CA GLY A 204 -31.93 45.27 -43.29
C GLY A 204 -31.87 43.88 -42.62
N LEU A 205 -31.22 42.91 -43.28
CA LEU A 205 -31.03 41.53 -42.79
C LEU A 205 -32.34 40.83 -42.39
N GLU A 206 -33.37 40.91 -43.24
CA GLU A 206 -34.69 40.32 -42.95
C GLU A 206 -34.59 38.81 -42.70
N LYS A 207 -33.99 38.05 -43.62
CA LYS A 207 -33.86 36.58 -43.50
C LYS A 207 -33.10 36.14 -42.22
N PRO A 208 -31.92 36.71 -41.87
CA PRO A 208 -31.25 36.37 -40.61
C PRO A 208 -32.05 36.75 -39.36
N LYS A 209 -32.71 37.91 -39.35
CA LYS A 209 -33.51 38.36 -38.19
C LYS A 209 -34.71 37.46 -37.95
N GLU A 210 -35.41 37.09 -39.01
CA GLU A 210 -36.53 36.14 -38.96
C GLU A 210 -36.07 34.81 -38.35
N ARG A 211 -34.92 34.28 -38.80
CA ARG A 211 -34.36 33.03 -38.28
C ARG A 211 -33.93 33.10 -36.81
N ILE A 212 -33.39 34.24 -36.35
CA ILE A 212 -33.07 34.47 -34.94
C ILE A 212 -34.35 34.51 -34.10
N LEU A 213 -35.40 35.18 -34.58
CA LEU A 213 -36.70 35.23 -33.92
C LEU A 213 -37.35 33.84 -33.84
N GLU A 214 -37.32 33.06 -34.92
CA GLU A 214 -37.79 31.66 -34.94
C GLU A 214 -37.04 30.81 -33.90
N TYR A 215 -35.71 30.91 -33.85
CA TYR A 215 -34.91 30.16 -32.88
C TYR A 215 -35.28 30.51 -31.43
N ILE A 216 -35.41 31.81 -31.13
CA ILE A 216 -35.79 32.26 -29.78
C ILE A 216 -37.24 31.88 -29.45
N ALA A 217 -38.15 31.90 -30.43
CA ALA A 217 -39.53 31.45 -30.26
C ALA A 217 -39.61 29.96 -29.93
N VAL A 218 -38.83 29.11 -30.61
CA VAL A 218 -38.73 27.69 -30.29
C VAL A 218 -38.13 27.48 -28.90
N LYS A 219 -37.05 28.22 -28.54
CA LYS A 219 -36.47 28.15 -27.19
C LYS A 219 -37.48 28.54 -26.11
N LYS A 220 -38.30 29.57 -26.36
CA LYS A 220 -39.37 30.01 -25.45
C LYS A 220 -40.46 28.95 -25.25
N LEU A 221 -40.78 28.17 -26.29
CA LEU A 221 -41.80 27.11 -26.22
C LEU A 221 -41.30 25.83 -25.54
N LYS A 222 -40.00 25.51 -25.67
CA LYS A 222 -39.42 24.28 -25.11
C LYS A 222 -39.09 24.36 -23.61
N GLY A 223 -38.93 25.56 -23.06
CA GLY A 223 -38.49 25.76 -21.67
C GLY A 223 -36.97 25.64 -21.57
#